data_AF-A0A9D5Q0X5-F1
#
_entry.id   AF-A0A9D5Q0X5-F1
#
_cell.length_a   1.000
_cell.length_b   1.000
_cell.length_c   1.000
_cell.angle_alpha   90.00
_cell.angle_beta   90.00
_cell.angle_gamma   90.00
#
_symmetry.space_group_name_H-M   'P 1'
#
loop_
_entity.id
_entity.type
_entity.pdbx_description
1 polymer ?
#
loop_
_entity_poly.entity_id
_entity_poly.type
_entity_poly.pdbx_seq_one_letter_code
_entity_poly.pdbx_strand_id
1 'polypeptide(L)'
;MRSLEYVKVAPFHLLPGEVYRIENLGTGQVQLNSNINEIFEEIDWERSLKGFFDIFVGLAIRHYEQVGRDAQKRIDAMNRFKDRGYMKFSF
;
A
#
# COMPACT_ATOMS: atom_id res chain seq x y z
N MET A 1 26.36 28.44 0.28
CA MET A 1 25.55 28.27 -0.94
C MET A 1 24.59 27.10 -0.68
N ARG A 2 23.27 27.31 -0.64
CA ARG A 2 22.32 26.18 -0.55
C ARG A 2 22.31 25.47 -1.89
N SER A 3 22.85 24.27 -1.96
CA SER A 3 22.70 23.38 -3.11
C SER A 3 21.26 22.89 -3.13
N LEU A 4 20.44 23.42 -4.04
CA LEU A 4 19.15 22.81 -4.34
C LEU A 4 19.45 21.60 -5.22
N GLU A 5 19.36 20.40 -4.66
CA GLU A 5 19.34 19.18 -5.46
C GLU A 5 18.18 19.26 -6.47
N TYR A 6 18.42 18.82 -7.69
CA TYR A 6 17.40 18.80 -8.73
C TYR A 6 16.25 17.88 -8.30
N VAL A 7 15.04 18.44 -8.20
CA VAL A 7 13.86 17.67 -7.82
C VAL A 7 13.34 16.92 -9.05
N LYS A 8 13.50 15.59 -9.05
CA LYS A 8 12.86 14.74 -10.06
C LYS A 8 11.41 14.50 -9.70
N VAL A 9 10.53 14.54 -10.71
CA VAL A 9 9.10 14.28 -10.56
C VAL A 9 8.66 13.24 -11.57
N ALA A 10 7.63 12.47 -11.22
CA ALA A 10 7.05 11.46 -12.09
C ALA A 10 5.55 11.34 -11.86
N PRO A 11 4.73 11.20 -12.92
CA PRO A 11 3.32 10.84 -12.78
C PRO A 11 3.16 9.48 -12.10
N PHE A 12 2.23 9.39 -11.14
CA PHE A 12 2.01 8.18 -10.34
C PHE A 12 1.78 6.91 -11.18
N HIS A 13 1.03 7.02 -12.28
CA HIS A 13 0.70 5.87 -13.13
C HIS A 13 1.90 5.25 -13.87
N LEU A 14 3.03 5.98 -13.95
CA LEU A 14 4.27 5.50 -14.55
C LEU A 14 5.18 4.79 -13.53
N LEU A 15 4.84 4.84 -12.24
CA LEU A 15 5.61 4.18 -11.19
C LEU A 15 5.44 2.66 -11.22
N PRO A 16 6.53 1.88 -11.06
CA PRO A 16 6.44 0.43 -10.91
C PRO A 16 5.59 0.01 -9.71
N GLY A 17 4.93 -1.15 -9.78
CA GLY A 17 4.03 -1.60 -8.70
C GLY A 17 4.72 -1.78 -7.34
N GLU A 18 6.02 -2.07 -7.32
CA GLU A 18 6.79 -2.35 -6.11
C GLU A 18 7.22 -1.07 -5.36
N VAL A 19 7.22 0.10 -6.02
CA VAL A 19 7.67 1.35 -5.39
C VAL A 19 6.58 2.03 -4.55
N TYR A 20 5.38 1.45 -4.52
CA TYR A 20 4.29 1.94 -3.70
C TYR A 20 3.46 0.79 -3.13
N ARG A 21 2.71 1.10 -2.08
CA ARG A 21 1.73 0.17 -1.50
C ARG A 21 0.49 0.91 -1.08
N ILE A 22 -0.62 0.18 -1.01
CA ILE A 22 -1.87 0.74 -0.53
C ILE A 22 -1.92 0.61 0.99
N GLU A 23 -1.95 1.76 1.66
CA GLU A 23 -2.07 1.84 3.12
C GLU A 23 -3.54 1.76 3.55
N ASN A 24 -4.42 2.49 2.85
CA ASN A 24 -5.85 2.48 3.15
C ASN A 24 -6.67 2.82 1.90
N LEU A 25 -7.36 1.82 1.34
CA LEU A 25 -8.26 2.06 0.20
C LEU A 25 -9.50 2.86 0.56
N GLY A 26 -10.00 2.76 1.80
CA GLY A 26 -11.20 3.50 2.22
C GLY A 26 -11.04 5.01 2.16
N THR A 27 -9.80 5.50 2.28
CA THR A 27 -9.44 6.92 2.17
C THR A 27 -8.55 7.23 0.96
N GLY A 28 -8.32 6.26 0.08
CA GLY A 28 -7.49 6.41 -1.12
C GLY A 28 -6.00 6.64 -0.84
N GLN A 29 -5.49 6.22 0.32
CA GLN A 29 -4.12 6.44 0.73
C GLN A 29 -3.17 5.41 0.11
N VAL A 30 -2.21 5.93 -0.67
CA VAL A 30 -1.08 5.17 -1.23
C VAL A 30 0.19 5.77 -0.67
N GLN A 31 1.12 4.92 -0.24
CA GLN A 31 2.43 5.32 0.26
C GLN A 31 3.53 4.86 -0.69
N LEU A 32 4.51 5.73 -0.92
CA LEU A 32 5.75 5.36 -1.62
C LEU A 32 6.66 4.58 -0.68
N ASN A 33 7.24 3.51 -1.19
CA ASN A 33 8.22 2.66 -0.50
C ASN A 33 9.65 3.20 -0.63
N SER A 34 9.91 4.04 -1.64
CA SER A 34 11.23 4.56 -2.01
C SER A 34 11.15 6.01 -2.49
N ASN A 35 12.29 6.70 -2.55
CA ASN A 35 12.36 8.03 -3.12
C ASN A 35 12.31 7.96 -4.66
N ILE A 36 11.59 8.88 -5.32
CA ILE A 36 11.54 8.99 -6.78
C ILE A 36 12.94 9.11 -7.41
N ASN A 37 13.87 9.78 -6.72
CA ASN A 37 15.25 9.92 -7.20
C ASN A 37 15.98 8.56 -7.32
N GLU A 38 15.66 7.61 -6.45
CA GLU A 38 16.29 6.28 -6.40
C GLU A 38 15.76 5.37 -7.51
N ILE A 39 14.48 5.53 -7.88
CA ILE A 39 13.78 4.65 -8.83
C ILE A 39 13.59 5.28 -10.20
N PHE A 40 14.20 6.44 -10.47
CA PHE A 40 13.91 7.24 -11.68
C PHE A 40 14.16 6.49 -12.99
N GLU A 41 15.21 5.66 -13.01
CA GLU A 41 15.58 4.83 -14.17
C GLU A 41 14.69 3.58 -14.32
N GLU A 42 13.94 3.23 -13.28
CA GLU A 42 12.99 2.09 -13.28
C GLU A 42 11.57 2.50 -13.71
N ILE A 43 11.33 3.81 -13.84
CA ILE A 43 10.03 4.34 -14.27
C ILE A 43 9.77 3.92 -15.71
N ASP A 44 8.59 3.35 -15.92
CA ASP A 44 8.10 3.00 -17.25
C ASP A 44 7.36 4.19 -17.83
N TRP A 45 8.12 5.04 -18.51
CA TRP A 45 7.61 6.30 -19.06
C TRP A 45 6.55 6.12 -20.15
N GLU A 46 6.47 4.94 -20.74
CA GLU A 46 5.53 4.59 -21.81
C GLU A 46 4.31 3.81 -21.30
N ARG A 47 4.15 3.67 -19.97
CA ARG A 47 3.03 2.89 -19.42
C ARG A 47 1.69 3.51 -19.75
N SER A 48 0.87 2.74 -20.47
CA SER A 48 -0.54 3.08 -20.69
C SER A 48 -1.34 3.07 -19.38
N LEU A 49 -2.42 3.87 -19.31
CA LEU A 49 -3.35 3.83 -18.19
C LEU A 49 -3.91 2.43 -17.92
N LYS A 50 -4.17 1.64 -18.98
CA LYS A 50 -4.59 0.25 -18.82
C LYS A 50 -3.53 -0.57 -18.07
N GLY A 51 -2.27 -0.47 -18.48
CA GLY A 51 -1.17 -1.18 -17.81
C GLY A 51 -1.01 -0.76 -16.35
N PHE A 52 -1.22 0.52 -16.05
CA PHE A 52 -1.28 1.00 -14.67
C PHE A 52 -2.44 0.33 -13.89
N PHE A 53 -3.65 0.31 -14.45
CA PHE A 53 -4.80 -0.30 -13.76
C PHE A 53 -4.64 -1.81 -13.58
N ASP A 54 -4.04 -2.52 -14.53
CA ASP A 54 -3.73 -3.95 -14.39
C ASP A 54 -2.86 -4.22 -13.14
N ILE A 55 -1.89 -3.33 -12.85
CA ILE A 55 -1.05 -3.39 -11.63
C ILE A 55 -1.84 -2.96 -10.39
N PHE A 56 -2.43 -1.76 -10.44
CA PHE A 56 -3.04 -1.11 -9.28
C PHE A 56 -4.25 -1.90 -8.76
N VAL A 57 -5.11 -2.40 -9.65
CA VAL A 57 -6.26 -3.23 -9.28
C VAL A 57 -5.79 -4.53 -8.64
N GLY A 58 -4.70 -5.14 -9.14
CA GLY A 58 -4.09 -6.32 -8.50
C GLY A 58 -3.58 -6.04 -7.08
N LEU A 59 -2.99 -4.87 -6.84
CA LEU A 59 -2.61 -4.43 -5.49
C LEU A 59 -3.85 -4.20 -4.61
N ALA A 60 -4.90 -3.59 -5.16
CA ALA A 60 -6.12 -3.29 -4.43
C ALA A 60 -6.87 -4.55 -3.98
N ILE A 61 -6.98 -5.56 -4.85
CA ILE A 61 -7.56 -6.86 -4.52
C ILE A 61 -6.79 -7.49 -3.34
N ARG A 62 -5.45 -7.58 -3.45
CA ARG A 62 -4.60 -8.14 -2.38
C ARG A 62 -4.78 -7.40 -1.06
N HIS A 63 -4.87 -6.07 -1.10
CA HIS A 63 -5.11 -5.24 0.09
C HIS A 63 -6.46 -5.60 0.75
N TYR A 64 -7.56 -5.67 -0.02
CA TYR A 64 -8.86 -6.01 0.54
C TYR A 64 -8.92 -7.41 1.13
N GLU A 65 -8.30 -8.39 0.47
CA GLU A 65 -8.19 -9.74 1.03
C GLU A 65 -7.43 -9.74 2.36
N GLN A 66 -6.33 -8.98 2.47
CA GLN A 66 -5.58 -8.85 3.71
C GLN A 66 -6.41 -8.17 4.80
N VAL A 67 -7.12 -7.08 4.48
CA VAL A 67 -8.04 -6.41 5.40
C VAL A 67 -9.10 -7.39 5.91
N GLY A 68 -9.66 -8.22 5.03
CA GLY A 68 -10.61 -9.26 5.41
C GLY A 68 -10.01 -10.28 6.38
N ARG A 69 -8.82 -10.80 6.08
CA ARG A 69 -8.11 -11.74 6.97
C ARG A 69 -7.80 -11.12 8.34
N ASP A 70 -7.35 -9.87 8.36
CA ASP A 70 -7.01 -9.20 9.61
C ASP A 70 -8.26 -8.84 10.42
N ALA A 71 -9.36 -8.48 9.77
CA ALA A 71 -10.66 -8.33 10.42
C ALA A 71 -11.12 -9.64 11.08
N GLN A 72 -10.98 -10.77 10.40
CA GLN A 72 -11.33 -12.07 10.97
C GLN A 72 -10.45 -12.40 12.19
N LYS A 73 -9.13 -12.20 12.12
CA LYS A 73 -8.23 -12.39 13.27
C LYS A 73 -8.67 -11.56 14.49
N ARG A 74 -9.12 -10.32 14.27
CA ARG A 74 -9.63 -9.45 15.33
C ARG A 74 -10.92 -9.98 15.93
N ILE A 75 -11.85 -10.48 15.12
CA ILE A 75 -13.08 -11.14 15.60
C ILE A 75 -12.71 -12.35 16.46
N ASP A 76 -11.79 -13.19 16.00
CA ASP A 76 -11.35 -14.39 16.73
C ASP A 76 -10.68 -14.02 18.07
N ALA A 77 -9.86 -12.97 18.09
CA ALA A 77 -9.27 -12.44 19.31
C ALA A 77 -10.34 -11.95 20.31
N MET A 78 -11.38 -11.27 19.84
CA MET A 78 -12.51 -10.83 20.67
C MET A 78 -13.32 -12.00 21.23
N ASN A 79 -13.57 -13.04 20.42
CA ASN A 79 -14.22 -14.26 20.90
C ASN A 79 -13.38 -14.94 21.99
N ARG A 80 -12.06 -15.12 21.77
CA ARG A 80 -11.15 -15.66 22.80
C ARG A 80 -11.14 -14.82 24.08
N PHE A 81 -11.21 -13.50 23.96
CA PHE A 81 -11.24 -12.60 25.11
C PHE A 81 -12.54 -12.77 25.91
N LYS A 82 -13.68 -12.87 25.22
CA LYS A 82 -14.99 -13.14 25.83
C LYS A 82 -15.03 -14.51 26.51
N ASP A 83 -14.57 -15.57 25.82
CA ASP A 83 -14.59 -16.95 26.33
C ASP A 83 -13.72 -17.13 27.58
N ARG A 84 -12.66 -16.31 27.71
CA ARG A 84 -11.81 -16.26 28.90
C ARG A 84 -12.33 -15.30 29.98
N GLY A 85 -13.61 -14.93 29.95
CA GLY A 85 -14.23 -14.06 30.95
C GLY A 85 -13.60 -12.66 31.02
N TYR A 86 -13.11 -12.14 29.89
CA TYR A 86 -12.53 -10.80 29.78
C TYR A 86 -11.25 -10.57 30.62
N MET A 87 -10.52 -11.63 30.99
CA MET A 87 -9.34 -11.51 31.86
C MET A 87 -8.12 -10.86 31.19
N LYS A 88 -7.82 -11.22 29.93
CA LYS A 88 -6.65 -10.70 29.19
C LYS A 88 -6.90 -10.72 27.69
N PHE A 89 -6.71 -9.57 27.04
CA PHE A 89 -6.79 -9.41 25.60
C PHE A 89 -5.44 -9.66 24.92
N SER A 90 -5.46 -10.31 23.75
CA SER A 90 -4.31 -10.51 22.87
C SER A 90 -4.76 -10.79 21.44
N PHE A 91 -4.08 -10.19 20.46
CA PHE A 91 -4.28 -10.49 19.03
C PHE A 91 -3.71 -11.86 18.67
#